data_AF-X0ZDW2-F1
#
_entry.id   AF-X0ZDW2-F1
#
_cell.length_a   1.000
_cell.length_b   1.000
_cell.length_c   1.000
_cell.angle_alpha   90.00
_cell.angle_beta   90.00
_cell.angle_gamma   90.00
#
_symmetry.space_group_name_H-M   'P 1'
#
loop_
_entity.id
_entity.type
_entity.pdbx_description
1 polymer ?
#
loop_
_entity_poly.entity_id
_entity_poly.type
_entity_poly.pdbx_seq_one_letter_code
_entity_poly.pdbx_strand_id
1 'polypeptide(L)' 'MANGDYQNVFRDIVNLHGFHERVAIYDFDFHLEHQAYAACDFILMPSSFEPCGLPQMIAPIYGTLPVARDTGGIQD' A
#
# COMPACT_ATOMS: atom_id res chain seq x y z
N MET A 1 -7.82 1.34 -10.65
CA MET A 1 -7.72 2.70 -10.08
C MET A 1 -7.89 2.57 -8.58
N ALA A 2 -7.13 3.33 -7.78
CA ALA A 2 -7.23 3.29 -6.31
C ALA A 2 -8.63 3.68 -5.78
N ASN A 3 -9.44 4.35 -6.61
CA ASN A 3 -10.82 4.73 -6.32
C ASN A 3 -11.81 3.67 -6.83
N GLY A 4 -11.62 2.42 -6.39
CA GLY A 4 -12.49 1.30 -6.73
C GLY A 4 -13.53 0.99 -5.66
N ASP A 5 -14.44 0.06 -5.96
CA ASP A 5 -15.54 -0.35 -5.07
C ASP A 5 -15.08 -0.80 -3.66
N TYR A 6 -13.82 -1.24 -3.54
CA TYR A 6 -13.22 -1.65 -2.27
C TYR A 6 -12.91 -0.51 -1.30
N GLN A 7 -12.90 0.74 -1.74
CA GLN A 7 -12.61 1.87 -0.83
C GLN A 7 -13.65 1.97 0.29
N ASN A 8 -14.93 1.74 -0.04
CA ASN A 8 -16.00 1.73 0.95
C ASN A 8 -15.86 0.54 1.92
N VAL A 9 -15.43 -0.62 1.43
CA VAL A 9 -15.16 -1.79 2.28
C VAL A 9 -14.10 -1.47 3.33
N PHE A 10 -13.00 -0.82 2.95
CA PHE A 10 -11.98 -0.40 3.92
C PHE A 10 -12.49 0.64 4.91
N ARG A 11 -13.31 1.61 4.46
CA ARG A 11 -13.95 2.58 5.35
C ARG A 11 -14.89 1.92 6.35
N ASP A 12 -15.66 0.94 5.92
CA ASP A 12 -16.57 0.17 6.78
C ASP A 12 -15.81 -0.64 7.83
N ILE A 13 -14.69 -1.26 7.46
CA ILE A 13 -13.78 -1.95 8.40
C ILE A 13 -13.26 -0.95 9.46
N VAL A 14 -12.79 0.23 9.03
CA VAL A 14 -12.30 1.26 9.96
C VAL A 14 -13.42 1.73 10.91
N ASN A 15 -14.64 1.95 10.40
CA ASN A 15 -15.81 2.32 11.18
C ASN A 15 -16.17 1.24 12.21
N LEU A 16 -16.27 -0.02 11.76
CA LEU A 16 -16.69 -1.15 12.58
C LEU A 16 -15.74 -1.39 13.77
N HIS A 17 -14.44 -1.16 13.56
CA HIS A 17 -13.42 -1.40 14.57
C HIS A 17 -12.93 -0.13 15.29
N GLY A 18 -13.45 1.06 14.93
CA GLY A 18 -13.07 2.32 15.55
C GLY A 18 -11.61 2.73 15.29
N PHE A 19 -11.06 2.45 14.11
CA PHE A 19 -9.64 2.67 13.77
C PHE A 19 -9.31 4.06 13.22
N HIS A 20 -10.20 5.03 13.38
CA HIS A 20 -10.06 6.37 12.80
C HIS A 20 -8.77 7.11 13.17
N GLU A 21 -8.21 6.86 14.36
CA GLU A 21 -6.96 7.49 14.80
C GLU A 21 -5.69 6.73 14.36
N ARG A 22 -5.85 5.57 13.70
CA ARG A 22 -4.73 4.66 13.34
C ARG A 22 -4.63 4.38 11.86
N VAL A 23 -5.74 4.49 11.13
CA VAL A 23 -5.83 4.17 9.71
C VAL A 23 -6.42 5.35 8.97
N ALA A 24 -5.67 5.84 7.99
CA ALA A 24 -6.16 6.84 7.05
C ALA A 24 -6.27 6.22 5.64
N ILE A 25 -7.33 6.56 4.93
CA ILE A 25 -7.63 6.05 3.59
C ILE A 25 -7.70 7.25 2.65
N TYR A 26 -6.79 7.30 1.69
CA TYR A 26 -6.69 8.38 0.70
C TYR A 26 -6.90 7.85 -0.71
N ASP A 27 -7.40 8.72 -1.59
CA ASP A 27 -7.34 8.50 -3.03
C ASP A 27 -5.88 8.56 -3.49
N PHE A 28 -5.61 7.99 -4.67
CA PHE A 28 -4.28 8.10 -5.25
C PHE A 28 -3.94 9.56 -5.56
N ASP A 29 -2.88 10.04 -4.92
CA ASP A 29 -2.21 11.30 -5.25
C ASP A 29 -0.72 11.00 -5.43
N PHE A 30 -0.17 11.41 -6.56
CA PHE A 30 1.20 11.12 -6.93
C PHE A 30 2.22 11.75 -5.97
N HIS A 31 1.95 12.95 -5.45
CA HIS A 31 2.86 13.59 -4.52
C HIS A 31 2.83 12.92 -3.15
N LEU A 32 1.62 12.59 -2.67
CA LEU A 32 1.42 11.86 -1.43
C LEU A 32 2.05 10.47 -1.49
N GLU A 33 1.99 9.77 -2.63
CA GLU A 33 2.62 8.45 -2.81
C GLU A 33 4.12 8.51 -2.49
N HIS A 34 4.84 9.45 -3.09
CA HIS A 34 6.28 9.63 -2.86
C HIS A 34 6.60 10.01 -1.42
N GLN A 35 5.78 10.87 -0.80
CA GLN A 35 5.93 11.21 0.62
C GLN A 35 5.66 10.00 1.52
N ALA A 36 4.65 9.19 1.20
CA ALA A 36 4.30 8.00 1.97
C ALA A 36 5.42 6.97 1.93
N TYR A 37 6.05 6.74 0.76
CA TYR A 37 7.28 5.94 0.69
C TYR A 37 8.33 6.52 1.65
N ALA A 38 8.72 7.79 1.49
CA ALA A 38 9.78 8.40 2.30
C ALA A 38 9.50 8.44 3.83
N ALA A 39 8.24 8.47 4.25
CA ALA A 39 7.85 8.65 5.64
C ALA A 39 7.55 7.34 6.40
N CYS A 40 7.31 6.23 5.70
CA CYS A 40 6.92 4.98 6.34
C CYS A 40 8.12 4.08 6.66
N ASP A 41 7.99 3.29 7.73
CA ASP A 41 8.99 2.28 8.11
C ASP A 41 9.04 1.12 7.09
N PHE A 42 7.86 0.74 6.58
CA PHE A 42 7.70 -0.31 5.58
C PHE A 42 6.48 -0.06 4.69
N ILE A 43 6.54 -0.57 3.46
CA ILE A 43 5.35 -0.73 2.62
C ILE A 43 4.86 -2.19 2.70
N LEU A 44 3.55 -2.38 2.62
CA LEU A 44 2.95 -3.71 2.57
C LEU A 44 2.24 -3.89 1.23
N MET A 45 2.65 -4.90 0.46
CA MET A 45 1.97 -5.33 -0.77
C MET A 45 1.44 -6.76 -0.58
N PRO A 46 0.21 -6.92 -0.03
CA PRO A 46 -0.36 -8.23 0.26
C PRO A 46 -1.08 -8.86 -0.93
N SER A 47 -0.86 -8.34 -2.14
CA SER A 47 -1.49 -8.78 -3.40
C SER A 47 -1.37 -10.29 -3.60
N SER A 48 -2.43 -10.91 -4.12
CA SER A 48 -2.43 -12.33 -4.49
C SER A 48 -1.57 -12.63 -5.72
N PHE A 49 -1.28 -11.61 -6.54
CA PHE A 49 -0.38 -11.66 -7.69
C PHE A 49 0.08 -10.23 -8.00
N GLU A 50 1.38 -10.05 -8.26
CA GLU A 50 1.98 -8.76 -8.66
C GLU A 50 3.04 -9.00 -9.74
N PRO A 51 2.80 -8.64 -11.01
CA PRO A 51 3.64 -9.07 -12.13
C PRO A 51 4.97 -8.30 -12.24
N CYS A 52 5.00 -7.02 -11.84
CA CYS A 52 6.13 -6.13 -12.15
C CYS A 52 6.95 -5.73 -10.92
N GLY A 53 6.45 -5.95 -9.71
CA GLY A 53 7.18 -5.62 -8.47
C GLY A 53 7.51 -4.14 -8.29
N LEU A 54 6.75 -3.21 -8.90
CA LEU A 54 7.13 -1.79 -8.92
C LEU A 54 7.26 -1.17 -7.52
N PRO A 55 6.31 -1.33 -6.58
CA PRO A 55 6.46 -0.81 -5.23
C PRO A 55 7.67 -1.38 -4.50
N GLN A 56 8.01 -2.65 -4.76
CA GLN A 56 9.16 -3.34 -4.19
C GLN A 56 10.49 -2.77 -4.73
N MET A 57 10.50 -2.30 -5.98
CA MET A 57 11.65 -1.59 -6.57
C MET A 57 11.74 -0.13 -6.10
N ILE A 58 10.60 0.54 -5.87
CA ILE A 58 10.55 1.96 -5.49
C ILE A 58 10.89 2.16 -4.01
N ALA A 59 10.37 1.34 -3.09
CA ALA A 59 10.58 1.54 -1.65
C ALA A 59 12.05 1.64 -1.22
N PRO A 60 12.99 0.80 -1.71
CA PRO A 60 14.41 0.92 -1.36
C PRO A 60 15.04 2.24 -1.81
N ILE A 61 14.52 2.90 -2.86
CA ILE A 61 14.99 4.22 -3.31
C ILE A 61 14.76 5.27 -2.23
N TYR A 62 13.68 5.10 -1.45
CA TYR A 62 13.30 5.99 -0.35
C TYR A 62 13.81 5.53 1.03
N GLY A 63 14.55 4.41 1.10
CA GLY A 63 15.05 3.85 2.35
C GLY A 63 14.01 3.04 3.14
N THR A 64 12.91 2.66 2.51
CA THR A 64 11.78 1.96 3.13
C THR A 64 11.85 0.47 2.88
N LEU A 65 11.48 -0.34 3.88
CA LEU A 65 11.45 -1.79 3.75
C LEU A 65 10.23 -2.27 2.94
N PRO A 66 10.39 -2.94 1.79
CA PRO A 66 9.28 -3.61 1.13
C PRO A 66 8.92 -4.93 1.83
N VAL A 67 7.66 -5.08 2.24
CA VAL A 67 7.08 -6.34 2.71
C VAL A 67 6.02 -6.77 1.69
N ALA A 68 6.25 -7.87 1.00
CA ALA A 68 5.36 -8.34 -0.05
C ALA A 68 5.05 -9.84 0.09
N ARG A 69 3.93 -10.26 -0.48
CA ARG A 69 3.62 -11.69 -0.62
C ARG A 69 4.54 -12.31 -1.67
N ASP A 70 5.04 -13.52 -1.41
CA ASP A 70 5.81 -14.33 -2.37
C ASP A 70 4.90 -14.79 -3.53
N THR A 71 4.78 -13.95 -4.56
CA THR A 71 3.94 -14.18 -5.74
C THR A 71 4.38 -13.31 -6.92
N GLY A 72 4.07 -13.74 -8.15
CA GLY A 72 4.37 -13.00 -9.37
C GLY A 72 5.86 -12.73 -9.53
N GLY A 73 6.21 -11.52 -9.97
CA GLY A 73 7.59 -11.13 -10.28
C GLY A 73 8.53 -10.98 -9.08
N ILE A 74 8.10 -11.37 -7.87
CA ILE A 74 8.93 -11.47 -6.66
C ILE A 74 9.51 -12.88 -6.51
N GLN A 75 8.78 -13.88 -7.01
CA GLN A 75 9.16 -15.29 -6.93
C GLN A 75 10.03 -15.72 -8.11
N ASP A 76 9.89 -15.04 -9.25
CA ASP A 76 10.59 -15.31 -10.51
C ASP A 76 11.97 -14.62 -10.56
#